data_AF-A0A645C5M9-F1
#
_entry.id   AF-A0A645C5M9-F1
#
_cell.length_a   1.000
_cell.length_b   1.000
_cell.length_c   1.000
_cell.angle_alpha   90.00
_cell.angle_beta   90.00
_cell.angle_gamma   90.00
#
_symmetry.space_group_name_H-M   'P 1'
#
loop_
_entity.id
_entity.type
_entity.pdbx_description
1 polymer ?
#
loop_
_entity_poly.entity_id
_entity_poly.type
_entity_poly.pdbx_seq_one_letter_code
_entity_poly.pdbx_strand_id
1 'polypeptide(L)'
;MIAINILINRNEFERAKEYINEIEDNLKKINIINYTNNLVLDSVLYNFNEICNIKSIDLLVKANIKKNNMEILDFTEFLIKVLYSCISLIEDEYYDRKIICEVKSKGEKIFLYIKLNAFNNENDELEYTIIKQIIQKAKNLNAIIEVKKENYILELKCLL
;
A
#
# COMPACT_ATOMS: atom_id res chain seq x y z
N MET A 1 55.04 -1.59 -4.59
CA MET A 1 54.12 -2.69 -4.96
C MET A 1 53.70 -3.52 -3.73
N ILE A 2 53.37 -2.86 -2.59
CA ILE A 2 52.99 -3.52 -1.33
C ILE A 2 51.76 -2.85 -0.69
N ALA A 3 51.55 -1.54 -0.90
CA ALA A 3 50.44 -0.80 -0.26
C ALA A 3 49.04 -1.05 -0.84
N ILE A 4 48.93 -1.54 -2.09
CA ILE A 4 47.64 -1.92 -2.71
C ILE A 4 47.13 -3.26 -2.12
N ASN A 5 48.02 -4.07 -1.52
CA ASN A 5 47.70 -5.39 -0.98
C ASN A 5 47.17 -5.39 0.47
N ILE A 6 47.07 -4.23 1.15
CA ILE A 6 46.66 -4.16 2.56
C ILE A 6 45.24 -3.61 2.76
N LEU A 7 44.71 -2.79 1.85
CA LEU A 7 43.45 -2.06 2.09
C LEU A 7 42.21 -2.60 1.39
N ILE A 8 42.33 -3.64 0.58
CA ILE A 8 41.17 -4.43 0.13
C ILE A 8 41.33 -5.81 0.75
N ASN A 9 41.28 -5.86 2.08
CA ASN A 9 40.99 -7.10 2.79
C ASN A 9 39.67 -7.60 2.20
N ARG A 10 39.71 -8.73 1.47
CA ARG A 10 38.52 -9.32 0.83
C ARG A 10 37.34 -9.48 1.79
N ASN A 11 37.61 -9.67 3.09
CA ASN A 11 36.59 -9.70 4.13
C ASN A 11 35.88 -8.36 4.35
N GLU A 12 36.55 -7.21 4.18
CA GLU A 12 35.92 -5.89 4.30
C GLU A 12 35.11 -5.55 3.04
N PHE A 13 35.58 -5.97 1.86
CA PHE A 13 34.84 -5.81 0.62
C PHE A 13 33.57 -6.67 0.56
N GLU A 14 33.66 -7.96 0.93
CA GLU A 14 32.49 -8.83 1.00
C GLU A 14 31.51 -8.37 2.08
N ARG A 15 31.99 -7.93 3.25
CA ARG A 15 31.13 -7.31 4.28
C ARG A 15 30.46 -6.03 3.79
N ALA A 16 31.17 -5.17 3.07
CA ALA A 16 30.58 -3.97 2.50
C ALA A 16 29.51 -4.30 1.46
N LYS A 17 29.72 -5.36 0.66
CA LYS A 17 28.75 -5.85 -0.32
C LYS A 17 27.53 -6.48 0.35
N GLU A 18 27.72 -7.29 1.38
CA GLU A 18 26.64 -7.81 2.23
C GLU A 18 25.85 -6.66 2.87
N TYR A 19 26.53 -5.63 3.38
CA TYR A 19 25.89 -4.46 3.97
C TYR A 19 25.12 -3.62 2.95
N ILE A 20 25.65 -3.46 1.73
CA ILE A 20 24.93 -2.80 0.62
C ILE A 20 23.70 -3.63 0.22
N ASN A 21 23.83 -4.95 0.11
CA ASN A 21 22.69 -5.82 -0.18
C ASN A 21 21.65 -5.77 0.93
N GLU A 22 22.07 -5.72 2.20
CA GLU A 22 21.19 -5.56 3.35
C GLU A 22 20.50 -4.20 3.32
N ILE A 23 21.21 -3.11 2.99
CA ILE A 23 20.61 -1.79 2.79
C ILE A 23 19.65 -1.80 1.61
N GLU A 24 20.00 -2.41 0.49
CA GLU A 24 19.12 -2.51 -0.69
C GLU A 24 17.88 -3.34 -0.40
N ASP A 25 18.01 -4.45 0.32
CA ASP A 25 16.88 -5.27 0.75
C ASP A 25 16.06 -4.53 1.81
N ASN A 26 16.69 -3.78 2.70
CA ASN A 26 15.99 -2.89 3.64
C ASN A 26 15.31 -1.73 2.89
N LEU A 27 15.87 -1.20 1.81
CA LEU A 27 15.27 -0.19 0.94
C LEU A 27 14.14 -0.76 0.08
N LYS A 28 14.22 -2.03 -0.34
CA LYS A 28 13.12 -2.74 -0.99
C LYS A 28 11.99 -3.04 0.00
N LYS A 29 12.33 -3.36 1.26
CA LYS A 29 11.38 -3.55 2.37
C LYS A 29 10.82 -2.23 2.90
N ILE A 30 11.52 -1.12 2.69
CA ILE A 30 10.92 0.21 2.68
C ILE A 30 10.05 0.24 1.42
N ASN A 31 8.90 -0.45 1.52
CA ASN A 31 7.71 -0.10 0.77
C ASN A 31 7.67 1.41 0.75
N ILE A 32 7.52 2.00 -0.44
CA ILE A 32 7.66 3.44 -0.68
C ILE A 32 6.51 4.18 0.03
N ILE A 33 6.44 4.11 1.36
CA ILE A 33 5.66 4.99 2.20
C ILE A 33 6.37 6.33 2.07
N ASN A 34 6.06 7.05 0.99
CA ASN A 34 6.29 8.47 0.94
C ASN A 34 5.45 9.03 2.06
N TYR A 35 6.08 9.25 3.21
CA TYR A 35 5.48 9.84 4.38
C TYR A 35 4.70 11.07 3.94
N THR A 36 3.42 11.10 4.31
CA THR A 36 2.58 12.25 4.06
C THR A 36 2.93 13.35 5.05
N ASN A 37 2.38 14.55 4.90
CA ASN A 37 2.46 15.56 5.96
C ASN A 37 1.44 15.30 7.09
N ASN A 38 0.86 14.09 7.18
CA ASN A 38 -0.18 13.75 8.14
C ASN A 38 0.19 12.52 8.98
N LEU A 39 0.45 12.78 10.28
CA LEU A 39 0.87 11.75 11.24
C LEU A 39 -0.13 10.61 11.43
N VAL A 40 -1.43 10.88 11.32
CA VAL A 40 -2.48 9.86 11.51
C VAL A 40 -2.46 8.87 10.35
N LEU A 41 -2.42 9.39 9.12
CA LEU A 41 -2.35 8.56 7.93
C LEU A 41 -1.03 7.76 7.89
N ASP A 42 0.09 8.39 8.22
CA ASP A 42 1.38 7.71 8.26
C ASP A 42 1.41 6.57 9.28
N SER A 43 0.84 6.78 10.47
CA SER A 43 0.72 5.73 11.49
C SER A 43 -0.14 4.56 11.02
N VAL A 44 -1.27 4.85 10.36
CA VAL A 44 -2.14 3.82 9.80
C VAL A 44 -1.43 3.02 8.72
N LEU A 45 -0.79 3.69 7.76
CA LEU A 45 -0.06 3.03 6.68
C LEU A 45 1.11 2.18 7.21
N TYR A 46 1.82 2.66 8.22
CA TYR A 46 2.86 1.89 8.92
C TYR A 46 2.28 0.62 9.56
N ASN A 47 1.17 0.73 10.29
CA ASN A 47 0.53 -0.45 10.90
C ASN A 47 0.08 -1.48 9.86
N PHE A 48 -0.46 -1.03 8.72
CA PHE A 48 -0.82 -1.93 7.63
C PHE A 48 0.40 -2.57 6.97
N ASN A 49 1.52 -1.87 6.88
CA ASN A 49 2.78 -2.43 6.41
C ASN A 49 3.21 -3.61 7.30
N GLU A 50 3.17 -3.43 8.62
CA GLU A 50 3.50 -4.50 9.58
C GLU A 50 2.54 -5.69 9.47
N ILE A 51 1.23 -5.44 9.38
CA ILE A 51 0.22 -6.50 9.19
C ILE A 51 0.49 -7.27 7.89
N CYS A 52 0.77 -6.57 6.79
CA CYS A 52 1.05 -7.19 5.50
C CYS A 52 2.35 -8.00 5.55
N ASN A 53 3.41 -7.48 6.19
CA ASN A 53 4.67 -8.20 6.40
C ASN A 53 4.45 -9.52 7.15
N ILE A 54 3.67 -9.50 8.25
CA ILE A 54 3.32 -10.72 9.02
C ILE A 54 2.58 -11.73 8.15
N LYS A 55 1.68 -11.27 7.28
CA LYS A 55 0.89 -12.10 6.36
C LYS A 55 1.60 -12.45 5.06
N SER A 56 2.86 -12.01 4.87
CA SER A 56 3.61 -12.17 3.62
C SER A 56 2.89 -11.60 2.40
N ILE A 57 2.35 -10.38 2.54
CA ILE A 57 1.69 -9.59 1.49
C ILE A 57 2.57 -8.37 1.19
N ASP A 58 2.87 -8.12 -0.09
CA ASP A 58 3.62 -6.94 -0.54
C ASP A 58 2.69 -5.71 -0.59
N LEU A 59 2.82 -4.79 0.35
CA LEU A 59 2.04 -3.55 0.39
C LEU A 59 2.83 -2.37 -0.21
N LEU A 60 2.60 -2.07 -1.48
CA LEU A 60 3.18 -0.89 -2.13
C LEU A 60 2.26 0.32 -1.97
N VAL A 61 2.63 1.24 -1.07
CA VAL A 61 1.88 2.48 -0.86
C VAL A 61 2.56 3.63 -1.59
N LYS A 62 1.81 4.65 -2.00
CA LYS A 62 2.32 5.97 -2.37
C LYS A 62 1.27 7.01 -2.00
N ALA A 63 1.51 7.80 -0.96
CA ALA A 63 0.54 8.77 -0.48
C ALA A 63 1.08 10.21 -0.58
N ASN A 64 0.25 11.14 -1.05
CA ASN A 64 0.54 12.57 -1.05
C ASN A 64 -0.76 13.36 -0.87
N ILE A 65 -0.93 13.94 0.33
CA ILE A 65 -2.12 14.70 0.73
C ILE A 65 -1.70 16.06 1.27
N LYS A 66 -2.38 17.13 0.83
CA LYS A 66 -2.16 18.52 1.27
C LYS A 66 -3.24 19.08 2.22
N LYS A 67 -4.21 18.26 2.64
CA LYS A 67 -5.45 18.70 3.33
C LYS A 67 -5.31 18.92 4.85
N ASN A 68 -6.31 19.59 5.40
CA ASN A 68 -6.61 19.85 6.82
C ASN A 68 -6.92 18.57 7.62
N ASN A 69 -6.74 18.62 8.95
CA ASN A 69 -6.74 17.42 9.82
C ASN A 69 -8.09 16.69 9.93
N MET A 70 -9.24 17.38 9.86
CA MET A 70 -10.56 16.77 10.11
C MET A 70 -11.03 15.88 8.95
N GLU A 71 -10.89 16.33 7.71
CA GLU A 71 -11.25 15.57 6.50
C GLU A 71 -10.33 14.36 6.28
N ILE A 72 -9.12 14.42 6.82
CA ILE A 72 -8.18 13.30 6.78
C ILE A 72 -8.63 12.16 7.71
N LEU A 73 -9.32 12.43 8.81
CA LEU A 73 -9.79 11.38 9.73
C LEU A 73 -10.84 10.48 9.07
N ASP A 74 -11.85 11.07 8.45
CA ASP A 74 -12.91 10.32 7.75
C ASP A 74 -12.35 9.50 6.58
N PHE A 75 -11.42 10.11 5.82
CA PHE A 75 -10.68 9.41 4.78
C PHE A 75 -9.83 8.26 5.34
N THR A 76 -9.19 8.46 6.49
CA THR A 76 -8.34 7.44 7.09
C THR A 76 -9.18 6.27 7.61
N GLU A 77 -10.33 6.52 8.25
CA GLU A 77 -11.26 5.45 8.66
C GLU A 77 -11.72 4.63 7.46
N PHE A 78 -11.97 5.31 6.33
CA PHE A 78 -12.31 4.65 5.08
C PHE A 78 -11.16 3.80 4.53
N LEU A 79 -9.95 4.36 4.46
CA LEU A 79 -8.75 3.66 4.01
C LEU A 79 -8.50 2.38 4.82
N ILE A 80 -8.63 2.46 6.16
CA ILE A 80 -8.50 1.30 7.05
C ILE A 80 -9.43 0.16 6.61
N LYS A 81 -10.71 0.47 6.36
CA LYS A 81 -11.69 -0.55 5.94
C LYS A 81 -11.36 -1.13 4.58
N VAL A 82 -10.95 -0.29 3.63
CA VAL A 82 -10.57 -0.76 2.30
C VAL A 82 -9.35 -1.68 2.38
N LEU A 83 -8.30 -1.32 3.12
CA LEU A 83 -7.09 -2.13 3.23
C LEU A 83 -7.34 -3.48 3.93
N TYR A 84 -8.11 -3.52 5.02
CA TYR A 84 -8.51 -4.79 5.62
C TYR A 84 -9.29 -5.69 4.66
N SER A 85 -10.19 -5.08 3.88
CA SER A 85 -10.96 -5.81 2.88
C SER A 85 -10.06 -6.39 1.78
N CYS A 86 -9.05 -5.63 1.32
CA CYS A 86 -8.08 -6.11 0.34
C CYS A 86 -7.22 -7.26 0.88
N ILE A 87 -6.79 -7.18 2.14
CA ILE A 87 -6.07 -8.27 2.80
C ILE A 87 -6.94 -9.53 2.82
N SER A 88 -8.22 -9.41 3.20
CA SER A 88 -9.13 -10.55 3.21
C SER A 88 -9.31 -11.21 1.84
N LEU A 89 -9.31 -10.41 0.75
CA LEU A 89 -9.37 -10.96 -0.61
C LEU A 89 -8.09 -11.70 -0.98
N ILE A 90 -6.93 -11.14 -0.63
CA ILE A 90 -5.63 -11.75 -0.93
C ILE A 90 -5.40 -13.06 -0.17
N GLU A 91 -5.88 -13.15 1.07
CA GLU A 91 -5.73 -14.37 1.87
C GLU A 91 -6.49 -15.57 1.31
N ASP A 92 -7.46 -15.32 0.42
CA ASP A 92 -8.29 -16.34 -0.23
C ASP A 92 -7.60 -17.03 -1.43
N GLU A 93 -6.32 -16.73 -1.69
CA GLU A 93 -5.43 -17.34 -2.72
C GLU A 93 -5.83 -17.12 -4.19
N TYR A 94 -6.93 -16.43 -4.48
CA TYR A 94 -7.33 -16.02 -5.85
C TYR A 94 -6.56 -14.80 -6.38
N TYR A 95 -5.77 -14.15 -5.53
CA TYR A 95 -5.05 -12.92 -5.85
C TYR A 95 -3.56 -13.06 -5.58
N ASP A 96 -2.78 -12.34 -6.37
CA ASP A 96 -1.37 -12.05 -6.09
C ASP A 96 -1.25 -11.46 -4.69
N ARG A 97 -0.20 -11.85 -3.96
CA ARG A 97 0.05 -11.38 -2.59
C ARG A 97 0.65 -9.98 -2.60
N LYS A 98 -0.06 -9.06 -3.25
CA LYS A 98 0.38 -7.70 -3.52
C LYS A 98 -0.78 -6.73 -3.55
N ILE A 99 -0.68 -5.67 -2.75
CA ILE A 99 -1.58 -4.53 -2.74
C ILE A 99 -0.83 -3.32 -3.24
N ILE A 100 -1.32 -2.67 -4.30
CA ILE A 100 -0.81 -1.36 -4.72
C ILE A 100 -1.83 -0.31 -4.31
N CYS A 101 -1.42 0.62 -3.44
CA CYS A 101 -2.26 1.69 -2.91
C CYS A 101 -1.64 3.04 -3.25
N GLU A 102 -2.37 3.89 -3.97
CA GLU A 102 -1.95 5.26 -4.26
C GLU A 102 -2.99 6.27 -3.76
N VAL A 103 -2.54 7.23 -2.96
CA VAL A 103 -3.36 8.32 -2.45
C VAL A 103 -2.87 9.65 -3.00
N LYS A 104 -3.75 10.40 -3.66
CA LYS A 104 -3.44 11.69 -4.29
C LYS A 104 -4.47 12.74 -3.89
N SER A 105 -4.01 13.95 -3.58
CA SER A 105 -4.89 15.12 -3.52
C SER A 105 -4.84 15.94 -4.83
N LYS A 106 -6.00 16.31 -5.38
CA LYS A 106 -6.12 17.30 -6.48
C LYS A 106 -7.22 18.30 -6.16
N GLY A 107 -6.82 19.52 -5.80
CA GLY A 107 -7.72 20.53 -5.26
C GLY A 107 -8.32 20.03 -3.94
N GLU A 108 -9.64 20.15 -3.81
CA GLU A 108 -10.40 19.64 -2.66
C GLU A 108 -10.67 18.13 -2.73
N LYS A 109 -10.22 17.42 -3.77
CA LYS A 109 -10.57 15.98 -3.92
C LYS A 109 -9.42 15.09 -3.47
N ILE A 110 -9.75 14.04 -2.71
CA ILE A 110 -8.84 12.95 -2.39
C ILE A 110 -9.16 11.77 -3.30
N PHE A 111 -8.14 11.23 -3.94
CA PHE A 111 -8.24 10.06 -4.80
C PHE A 111 -7.47 8.92 -4.13
N LEU A 112 -8.13 7.78 -3.98
CA LEU A 112 -7.56 6.53 -3.53
C LEU A 112 -7.64 5.56 -4.69
N TYR A 113 -6.50 5.05 -5.13
CA TYR A 113 -6.41 4.00 -6.12
C TYR A 113 -5.89 2.76 -5.43
N ILE A 114 -6.63 1.66 -5.50
CA ILE A 114 -6.16 0.35 -5.09
C ILE A 114 -6.17 -0.58 -6.28
N LYS A 115 -5.07 -1.31 -6.47
CA LYS A 115 -4.95 -2.34 -7.48
C LYS A 115 -4.57 -3.67 -6.82
N LEU A 116 -5.33 -4.70 -7.17
CA LEU A 116 -5.11 -6.10 -6.83
C LEU A 116 -5.02 -6.88 -8.15
N ASN A 117 -4.10 -7.85 -8.25
CA ASN A 117 -4.03 -8.73 -9.42
C ASN A 117 -4.68 -10.07 -9.07
N ALA A 118 -5.71 -10.49 -9.78
CA ALA A 118 -6.29 -11.82 -9.61
C ALA A 118 -5.63 -12.82 -10.57
N PHE A 119 -5.49 -14.07 -10.14
CA PHE A 119 -5.07 -15.18 -11.00
C PHE A 119 -6.26 -15.75 -11.80
N ASN A 120 -7.46 -15.69 -11.20
CA ASN A 120 -8.72 -16.22 -11.72
C ASN A 120 -9.91 -15.45 -11.12
N ASN A 121 -10.85 -15.00 -11.96
CA ASN A 121 -12.02 -14.20 -11.55
C ASN A 121 -13.21 -15.06 -11.07
N GLU A 122 -12.97 -16.24 -10.50
CA GLU A 122 -14.04 -17.23 -10.26
C GLU A 122 -14.71 -17.10 -8.89
N ASN A 123 -14.17 -16.28 -7.97
CA ASN A 123 -14.71 -16.16 -6.61
C ASN A 123 -15.65 -14.93 -6.47
N ASP A 124 -16.90 -15.08 -6.94
CA ASP A 124 -17.84 -13.96 -7.08
C ASP A 124 -18.50 -13.49 -5.76
N GLU A 125 -18.62 -14.32 -4.71
CA GLU A 125 -19.50 -13.98 -3.57
C GLU A 125 -18.81 -13.16 -2.45
N LEU A 126 -17.59 -13.57 -2.03
CA LEU A 126 -16.81 -12.83 -1.05
C LEU A 126 -16.41 -11.45 -1.61
N GLU A 127 -15.94 -11.44 -2.84
CA GLU A 127 -15.56 -10.24 -3.57
C GLU A 127 -16.72 -9.27 -3.71
N TYR A 128 -17.90 -9.75 -4.14
CA TYR A 128 -19.09 -8.93 -4.25
C TYR A 128 -19.52 -8.33 -2.91
N THR A 129 -19.42 -9.11 -1.83
CA THR A 129 -19.74 -8.65 -0.48
C THR A 129 -18.79 -7.54 -0.03
N ILE A 130 -17.49 -7.72 -0.26
CA ILE A 130 -16.46 -6.75 0.08
C ILE A 130 -16.63 -5.46 -0.73
N ILE A 131 -16.81 -5.56 -2.06
CA ILE A 131 -17.03 -4.40 -2.93
C ILE A 131 -18.30 -3.64 -2.50
N LYS A 132 -19.39 -4.35 -2.17
CA LYS A 132 -20.61 -3.73 -1.65
C LYS A 132 -20.40 -2.95 -0.36
N GLN A 133 -19.63 -3.49 0.59
CA GLN A 133 -19.33 -2.80 1.85
C GLN A 133 -18.52 -1.52 1.61
N ILE A 134 -17.53 -1.59 0.72
CA ILE A 134 -16.72 -0.44 0.30
C ILE A 134 -17.61 0.64 -0.35
N ILE A 135 -18.48 0.26 -1.29
CA ILE A 135 -19.45 1.17 -1.93
C ILE A 135 -20.37 1.83 -0.90
N GLN A 136 -20.88 1.07 0.06
CA GLN A 136 -21.79 1.61 1.06
C GLN A 136 -21.10 2.65 1.96
N LYS A 137 -19.86 2.39 2.38
CA LYS A 137 -19.11 3.35 3.21
C LYS A 137 -18.69 4.59 2.40
N ALA A 138 -18.39 4.44 1.11
CA ALA A 138 -18.11 5.57 0.23
C ALA A 138 -19.32 6.50 0.02
N LYS A 139 -20.53 5.95 -0.07
CA LYS A 139 -21.76 6.77 -0.10
C LYS A 139 -21.88 7.68 1.11
N ASN A 140 -21.50 7.20 2.30
CA ASN A 140 -21.52 8.00 3.52
C ASN A 140 -20.51 9.16 3.50
N LEU A 141 -19.51 9.10 2.62
CA LEU A 141 -18.47 10.11 2.43
C LEU A 141 -18.67 10.95 1.17
N ASN A 142 -19.85 10.87 0.54
CA ASN A 142 -20.12 11.45 -0.78
C ASN A 142 -19.07 11.07 -1.85
N ALA A 143 -18.43 9.92 -1.70
CA ALA A 143 -17.38 9.46 -2.60
C ALA A 143 -17.96 8.71 -3.81
N ILE A 144 -17.30 8.88 -4.95
CA ILE A 144 -17.56 8.15 -6.19
C ILE A 144 -16.59 6.96 -6.24
N ILE A 145 -17.11 5.75 -6.45
CA ILE A 145 -16.30 4.55 -6.69
C ILE A 145 -16.49 4.09 -8.13
N GLU A 146 -15.39 3.79 -8.80
CA GLU A 146 -15.35 3.04 -10.04
C GLU A 146 -14.58 1.73 -9.81
N VAL A 147 -15.17 0.61 -10.21
CA VAL A 147 -14.58 -0.73 -10.06
C VAL A 147 -14.30 -1.31 -11.44
N LYS A 148 -13.03 -1.64 -11.73
CA LYS A 148 -12.59 -2.22 -13.01
C LYS A 148 -12.05 -3.64 -12.78
N LYS A 149 -12.75 -4.67 -13.30
CA LYS A 149 -12.47 -6.09 -13.02
C LYS A 149 -11.28 -6.70 -13.76
N GLU A 150 -10.87 -6.18 -14.93
CA GLU A 150 -9.80 -6.82 -15.75
C GLU A 150 -8.42 -6.88 -15.08
N ASN A 151 -8.22 -6.13 -13.98
CA ASN A 151 -7.06 -6.20 -13.08
C ASN A 151 -7.43 -5.64 -11.70
N TYR A 152 -8.57 -6.08 -11.14
CA TYR A 152 -9.21 -5.56 -9.91
C TYR A 152 -8.67 -4.21 -9.43
N ILE A 153 -8.99 -3.17 -10.21
CA ILE A 153 -8.65 -1.80 -9.89
C ILE A 153 -9.87 -1.20 -9.21
N LEU A 154 -9.73 -0.92 -7.92
CA LEU A 154 -10.66 -0.12 -7.15
C LEU A 154 -10.21 1.34 -7.24
N GLU A 155 -10.87 2.12 -8.08
CA GLU A 155 -10.63 3.55 -8.20
C GLU A 155 -11.66 4.30 -7.38
N LEU A 156 -11.20 4.96 -6.34
CA LEU A 156 -12.01 5.70 -5.40
C LEU A 156 -11.70 7.18 -5.49
N LYS A 157 -12.74 7.97 -5.72
CA LYS A 157 -12.69 9.42 -5.77
C LYS A 157 -13.59 9.98 -4.68
N CYS A 158 -13.00 10.31 -3.54
CA CYS A 158 -13.71 10.99 -2.48
C CYS A 158 -13.92 12.45 -2.87
N LEU A 159 -15.19 12.86 -2.98
CA LEU A 159 -15.59 14.25 -3.04
C LEU A 159 -15.78 14.70 -1.59
N LEU A 160 -14.68 15.07 -0.93
CA LEU A 160 -14.68 15.65 0.41
C LEU A 160 -14.66 17.17 0.28
#